data_AF-A0A950BIJ5-F1
#
_entry.id   AF-A0A950BIJ5-F1
#
_cell.length_a   1.000
_cell.length_b   1.000
_cell.length_c   1.000
_cell.angle_alpha   90.00
_cell.angle_beta   90.00
_cell.angle_gamma   90.00
#
_symmetry.space_group_name_H-M   'P 1'
#
loop_
_entity.id
_entity.type
_entity.pdbx_description
1 polymer ?
#
loop_
_entity_poly.entity_id
_entity_poly.type
_entity_poly.pdbx_seq_one_letter_code
_entity_poly.pdbx_strand_id
1 'polypeptide(L)'
;MNYWMRRLRAALPWLLVGVLSSGVVLLARLPAAWIAPQFARATQGHVNLVDPEGSLWHGSATLMLAAGRDASGATLLPGRIVWRTAFWPLFVARVRMEMLQTEAMPEAVTVEASPRGANVSAGAIAVPASLLAGLGAPFNTLDLGGNVRLEWSPWRTFGTDAFGRLTVSLADMSSRVSL
;
A
#
# COMPACT_ATOMS: atom_id res chain seq x y z
N MET A 1 -41.30 26.12 26.95
CA MET A 1 -40.27 25.10 26.60
C MET A 1 -40.63 24.50 25.25
N ASN A 2 -39.95 24.95 24.19
CA ASN A 2 -40.42 24.91 22.80
C ASN A 2 -40.60 23.49 22.23
N TYR A 3 -41.76 23.26 21.60
CA TYR A 3 -42.15 22.02 20.91
C TYR A 3 -41.08 21.50 19.93
N TRP A 4 -40.31 22.43 19.33
CA TRP A 4 -39.17 22.18 18.47
C TRP A 4 -38.02 21.40 19.15
N MET A 5 -37.73 21.66 20.43
CA MET A 5 -36.63 21.01 21.15
C MET A 5 -36.92 19.53 21.44
N ARG A 6 -38.20 19.18 21.63
CA ARG A 6 -38.65 17.79 21.83
C ARG A 6 -38.57 16.98 20.53
N ARG A 7 -38.96 17.57 19.39
CA ARG A 7 -38.82 16.93 18.06
C ARG A 7 -37.36 16.70 17.68
N LEU A 8 -36.47 17.66 17.95
CA LEU A 8 -35.03 17.49 17.74
C LEU A 8 -34.43 16.36 18.58
N ARG A 9 -34.79 16.27 19.87
CA ARG A 9 -34.35 15.16 20.74
C ARG A 9 -34.93 13.80 20.31
N ALA A 10 -36.14 13.79 19.77
CA ALA A 10 -36.75 12.58 19.22
C ALA A 10 -36.12 12.14 17.89
N ALA A 11 -35.60 13.07 17.08
CA ALA A 11 -34.91 12.79 15.83
C ALA A 11 -33.42 12.42 16.03
N LEU A 12 -32.81 12.85 17.13
CA LEU A 12 -31.41 12.57 17.46
C LEU A 12 -31.02 11.07 17.44
N PRO A 13 -31.77 10.14 18.05
CA PRO A 13 -31.43 8.72 17.97
C PRO A 13 -31.52 8.16 16.54
N TRP A 14 -32.46 8.64 15.73
CA TRP A 14 -32.58 8.25 14.33
C TRP A 14 -31.44 8.77 13.47
N LEU A 15 -31.02 10.02 13.71
CA LEU A 15 -29.81 10.58 13.09
C LEU A 15 -28.57 9.79 13.49
N LEU A 16 -28.44 9.43 14.78
CA LEU A 16 -27.32 8.65 15.28
C LEU A 16 -27.29 7.26 14.64
N VAL A 17 -28.43 6.57 14.54
CA VAL A 17 -28.54 5.29 13.81
C VAL A 17 -28.23 5.45 12.32
N GLY A 18 -28.69 6.53 11.68
CA GLY A 18 -28.39 6.82 10.28
C GLY A 18 -26.89 7.05 10.04
N VAL A 19 -26.23 7.80 10.91
CA VAL A 19 -24.78 8.03 10.86
C VAL A 19 -24.02 6.74 11.14
N LEU A 20 -24.41 5.98 12.16
CA LEU A 20 -23.74 4.74 12.53
C LEU A 20 -23.86 3.69 11.41
N SER A 21 -25.06 3.51 10.86
CA SER A 21 -25.30 2.56 9.77
C SER A 21 -24.54 2.96 8.50
N SER A 22 -24.55 4.25 8.14
CA SER A 22 -23.77 4.77 7.02
C SER A 22 -22.27 4.55 7.24
N GLY A 23 -21.77 4.80 8.46
CA GLY A 23 -20.38 4.55 8.84
C GLY A 23 -19.98 3.08 8.74
N VAL A 24 -20.84 2.17 9.20
CA VAL A 24 -20.62 0.72 9.07
C VAL A 24 -20.57 0.29 7.61
N VAL A 25 -21.49 0.79 6.77
CA VAL A 25 -21.50 0.49 5.33
C VAL A 25 -20.25 1.03 4.65
N LEU A 26 -19.83 2.25 4.98
CA LEU A 26 -18.61 2.86 4.47
C LEU A 26 -17.37 2.05 4.85
N LEU A 27 -17.28 1.58 6.10
CA LEU A 27 -16.19 0.71 6.53
C LEU A 27 -16.22 -0.64 5.80
N ALA A 28 -17.40 -1.26 5.69
CA ALA A 28 -17.55 -2.54 5.01
C ALA A 28 -17.28 -2.46 3.50
N ARG A 29 -17.49 -1.30 2.87
CA ARG A 29 -17.31 -1.08 1.42
C ARG A 29 -16.19 -0.09 1.09
N LEU A 30 -15.25 0.12 2.00
CA LEU A 30 -14.23 1.18 1.87
C LEU A 30 -13.54 1.09 0.50
N PRO A 31 -13.71 2.09 -0.40
CA PRO A 31 -13.20 2.01 -1.77
C PRO A 31 -11.68 1.98 -1.80
N ALA A 32 -11.10 1.18 -2.71
CA ALA A 32 -9.65 1.13 -2.90
C ALA A 32 -9.07 2.52 -3.27
N ALA A 33 -9.84 3.31 -4.03
CA ALA A 33 -9.48 4.66 -4.45
C ALA A 33 -9.17 5.63 -3.29
N TRP A 34 -9.66 5.37 -2.08
CA TRP A 34 -9.39 6.23 -0.92
C TRP A 34 -8.01 5.97 -0.31
N ILE A 35 -7.41 4.82 -0.59
CA ILE A 35 -6.09 4.41 -0.08
C ILE A 35 -4.98 5.00 -0.94
N ALA A 36 -5.17 5.04 -2.27
CA ALA A 36 -4.18 5.54 -3.24
C ALA A 36 -3.57 6.92 -2.86
N PRO A 37 -4.36 7.97 -2.54
CA PRO A 37 -3.80 9.26 -2.14
C PRO A 37 -3.14 9.26 -0.76
N GLN A 38 -3.55 8.36 0.15
CA GLN A 38 -2.93 8.23 1.47
C GLN A 38 -1.56 7.55 1.35
N PHE A 39 -1.45 6.53 0.50
CA PHE A 39 -0.18 5.88 0.16
C PHE A 39 0.79 6.86 -0.46
N ALA A 40 0.36 7.64 -1.46
CA ALA A 40 1.17 8.68 -2.08
C ALA A 40 1.69 9.70 -1.04
N ARG A 41 0.86 10.10 -0.07
CA ARG A 41 1.30 11.01 1.01
C ARG A 41 2.31 10.35 1.95
N ALA A 42 2.09 9.10 2.32
CA ALA A 42 2.99 8.35 3.20
C ALA A 42 4.37 8.14 2.57
N THR A 43 4.43 7.92 1.24
CA THR A 43 5.67 7.72 0.49
C THR A 43 6.24 9.00 -0.13
N GLN A 44 5.70 10.18 0.24
CA GLN A 44 6.10 11.49 -0.32
C GLN A 44 5.97 11.58 -1.86
N GLY A 45 5.08 10.79 -2.46
CA GLY A 45 4.83 10.73 -3.90
C GLY A 45 5.73 9.74 -4.65
N HIS A 46 6.69 9.10 -3.97
CA HIS A 46 7.64 8.21 -4.64
C HIS A 46 7.01 6.90 -5.12
N VAL A 47 5.97 6.44 -4.42
CA VAL A 47 5.23 5.23 -4.77
C VAL A 47 3.74 5.56 -4.77
N ASN A 48 3.15 5.49 -5.94
CA ASN A 48 1.75 5.80 -6.19
C ASN A 48 1.02 4.54 -6.66
N LEU A 49 -0.20 4.35 -6.14
CA LEU A 49 -1.11 3.32 -6.62
C LEU A 49 -2.02 3.98 -7.66
N VAL A 50 -1.93 3.55 -8.91
CA VAL A 50 -2.75 4.05 -10.01
C VAL A 50 -3.76 2.99 -10.43
N ASP A 51 -4.89 3.45 -10.96
CA ASP A 51 -6.00 2.59 -11.38
C ASP A 51 -6.49 1.61 -10.28
N PRO A 52 -6.83 2.11 -9.07
CA PRO A 52 -7.29 1.25 -7.98
C PRO A 52 -8.71 0.73 -8.25
N GLU A 53 -8.83 -0.59 -8.35
CA GLU A 53 -10.08 -1.31 -8.52
C GLU A 53 -10.49 -2.02 -7.23
N GLY A 54 -11.80 -2.09 -6.97
CA GLY A 54 -12.35 -2.80 -5.81
C GLY A 54 -12.35 -2.00 -4.51
N SER A 55 -12.01 -2.67 -3.41
CA SER A 55 -12.13 -2.18 -2.03
C SER A 55 -10.84 -2.40 -1.22
N LEU A 56 -10.78 -1.83 -0.01
CA LEU A 56 -9.70 -2.10 0.95
C LEU A 56 -9.59 -3.60 1.30
N TRP A 57 -10.70 -4.34 1.24
CA TRP A 57 -10.76 -5.76 1.59
C TRP A 57 -10.33 -6.69 0.46
N HIS A 58 -10.71 -6.34 -0.75
CA HIS A 58 -10.30 -7.00 -1.99
C HIS A 58 -10.20 -5.96 -3.05
N GLY A 59 -8.97 -5.73 -3.51
CA GLY A 59 -8.72 -4.76 -4.55
C GLY A 59 -7.44 -5.07 -5.27
N SER A 60 -7.25 -4.33 -6.34
CA SER A 60 -6.04 -4.38 -7.14
C SER A 60 -5.69 -2.99 -7.64
N ALA A 61 -4.41 -2.72 -7.80
CA ALA A 61 -3.92 -1.47 -8.36
C ALA A 61 -2.59 -1.70 -9.06
N THR A 62 -2.26 -0.83 -9.99
CA THR A 62 -0.96 -0.82 -10.64
C THR A 62 -0.01 0.07 -9.83
N LEU A 63 1.23 -0.38 -9.65
CA LEU A 63 2.25 0.43 -8.99
C LEU A 63 2.92 1.37 -9.98
N MET A 64 3.06 2.61 -9.56
CA MET A 64 3.80 3.64 -10.27
C MET A 64 4.87 4.21 -9.34
N LEU A 65 6.13 4.18 -9.76
CA LEU A 65 7.23 4.82 -9.04
C LEU A 65 7.50 6.18 -9.68
N ALA A 66 7.61 7.24 -8.87
CA ALA A 66 7.85 8.59 -9.35
C ALA A 66 8.91 9.31 -8.49
N ALA A 67 9.50 10.38 -9.04
CA ALA A 67 10.59 11.11 -8.41
C ALA A 67 10.02 12.17 -7.44
N GLY A 68 9.16 11.73 -6.52
CA GLY A 68 8.41 12.60 -5.62
C GLY A 68 7.10 13.10 -6.22
N ARG A 69 6.73 14.36 -5.95
CA ARG A 69 5.43 14.94 -6.37
C ARG A 69 5.36 15.25 -7.86
N ASP A 70 6.50 15.36 -8.52
CA ASP A 70 6.58 15.61 -9.95
C ASP A 70 6.53 14.28 -10.70
N ALA A 71 5.40 14.04 -11.36
CA ALA A 71 5.16 12.82 -12.14
C ALA A 71 5.94 12.78 -13.47
N SER A 72 6.78 13.77 -13.75
CA SER A 72 7.49 13.98 -15.03
C SER A 72 8.56 12.93 -15.37
N GLY A 73 8.68 11.87 -14.58
CA GLY A 73 9.53 10.70 -14.85
C GLY A 73 8.97 9.43 -14.23
N ALA A 74 7.65 9.33 -14.07
CA ALA A 74 7.04 8.19 -13.40
C ALA A 74 7.15 6.91 -14.24
N THR A 75 7.66 5.83 -13.66
CA THR A 75 7.77 4.52 -14.30
C THR A 75 6.72 3.58 -13.72
N LEU A 76 5.93 2.97 -14.61
CA LEU A 76 4.95 1.95 -14.22
C LEU A 76 5.64 0.61 -14.03
N LEU A 77 5.40 -0.03 -12.89
CA LEU A 77 5.81 -1.42 -12.68
C LEU A 77 4.83 -2.32 -13.44
N PRO A 78 5.30 -3.17 -14.38
CA PRO A 78 4.44 -4.11 -15.08
C PRO A 78 3.71 -5.05 -14.12
N GLY A 79 2.45 -5.32 -14.42
CA GLY A 79 1.54 -6.12 -13.58
C GLY A 79 0.76 -5.29 -12.57
N ARG A 80 -0.03 -5.97 -11.74
CA ARG A 80 -0.87 -5.34 -10.71
C ARG A 80 -0.55 -5.95 -9.36
N ILE A 81 -0.63 -5.12 -8.32
CA ILE A 81 -0.75 -5.62 -6.95
C ILE A 81 -2.20 -5.99 -6.73
N VAL A 82 -2.43 -7.22 -6.29
CA VAL A 82 -3.69 -7.68 -5.74
C VAL A 82 -3.52 -7.82 -4.23
N TRP A 83 -4.46 -7.30 -3.46
CA TRP A 83 -4.48 -7.47 -2.01
C TRP A 83 -5.80 -8.03 -1.50
N ARG A 84 -5.70 -8.80 -0.44
CA ARG A 84 -6.81 -9.42 0.27
C ARG A 84 -6.64 -9.14 1.76
N THR A 85 -7.46 -8.24 2.28
CA THR A 85 -7.47 -7.90 3.70
C THR A 85 -8.65 -8.61 4.36
N ALA A 86 -8.37 -9.41 5.39
CA ALA A 86 -9.42 -10.05 6.16
C ALA A 86 -10.13 -9.01 7.04
N PHE A 87 -11.45 -8.89 6.86
CA PHE A 87 -12.28 -7.96 7.64
C PHE A 87 -12.45 -8.41 9.10
N TRP A 88 -12.72 -9.70 9.32
CA TRP A 88 -13.06 -10.25 10.64
C TRP A 88 -11.99 -10.05 11.73
N PRO A 89 -10.68 -10.20 11.46
CA PRO A 89 -9.66 -9.99 12.48
C PRO A 89 -9.63 -8.57 13.08
N LEU A 90 -10.22 -7.57 12.41
CA LEU A 90 -10.26 -6.20 12.93
C LEU A 90 -11.06 -6.08 14.23
N PHE A 91 -12.07 -6.93 14.43
CA PHE A 91 -12.83 -6.96 15.68
C PHE A 91 -11.99 -7.36 16.90
N VAL A 92 -10.88 -8.06 16.69
CA VAL A 92 -9.88 -8.39 17.73
C VAL A 92 -8.63 -7.53 17.64
N ALA A 93 -8.74 -6.36 16.98
CA ALA A 93 -7.64 -5.44 16.72
C ALA A 93 -6.44 -6.11 16.00
N ARG A 94 -6.72 -7.00 15.04
CA ARG A 94 -5.70 -7.57 14.16
C ARG A 94 -6.00 -7.22 12.72
N VAL A 95 -4.97 -6.89 11.96
CA VAL A 95 -5.05 -6.69 10.51
C VAL A 95 -4.29 -7.84 9.88
N ARG A 96 -4.94 -8.63 9.02
CA ARG A 96 -4.26 -9.60 8.18
C ARG A 96 -4.50 -9.24 6.72
N MET A 97 -3.43 -8.91 6.02
CA MET A 97 -3.43 -8.53 4.62
C MET A 97 -2.49 -9.45 3.86
N GLU A 98 -3.01 -10.09 2.82
CA GLU A 98 -2.21 -10.84 1.86
C GLU A 98 -2.04 -9.98 0.61
N MET A 99 -0.81 -9.81 0.15
CA MET A 99 -0.46 -8.99 -1.00
C MET A 99 0.37 -9.80 -1.99
N LEU A 100 -0.02 -9.75 -3.26
CA LEU A 100 0.69 -10.41 -4.35
C LEU A 100 0.83 -9.44 -5.51
N GLN A 101 2.02 -9.33 -6.08
CA GLN A 101 2.24 -8.65 -7.34
C GLN A 101 2.41 -9.71 -8.44
N THR A 102 1.56 -9.65 -9.47
CA THR A 102 1.38 -10.76 -10.43
C THR A 102 2.62 -11.10 -11.28
N GLU A 103 3.51 -10.14 -11.55
CA GLU A 103 4.62 -10.28 -12.51
C GLU A 103 6.01 -10.25 -11.84
N ALA A 104 6.11 -9.64 -10.67
CA ALA A 104 7.33 -9.28 -9.97
C ALA A 104 7.52 -10.08 -8.68
N MET A 105 6.47 -10.64 -8.09
CA MET A 105 6.55 -11.46 -6.87
C MET A 105 6.27 -12.93 -7.19
N PRO A 106 7.15 -13.86 -6.79
CA PRO A 106 6.91 -15.30 -6.99
C PRO A 106 5.88 -15.87 -5.99
N GLU A 107 5.75 -15.28 -4.81
CA GLU A 107 4.84 -15.75 -3.74
C GLU A 107 4.13 -14.56 -3.08
N ALA A 108 2.93 -14.81 -2.55
CA ALA A 108 2.16 -13.80 -1.83
C ALA A 108 2.79 -13.52 -0.47
N VAL A 109 2.83 -12.24 -0.09
CA VAL A 109 3.37 -11.78 1.18
C VAL A 109 2.22 -11.48 2.12
N THR A 110 2.28 -12.06 3.32
CA THR A 110 1.28 -11.85 4.36
C THR A 110 1.81 -10.85 5.38
N VAL A 111 1.02 -9.82 5.63
CA VAL A 111 1.22 -8.79 6.66
C VAL A 111 0.18 -8.99 7.75
N GLU A 112 0.64 -9.29 8.96
CA GLU A 112 -0.19 -9.40 10.16
C GLU A 112 0.18 -8.31 11.15
N ALA A 113 -0.66 -7.29 11.31
CA ALA A 113 -0.44 -6.21 12.26
C ALA A 113 -1.37 -6.31 13.47
N SER A 114 -0.87 -5.93 14.64
CA SER A 114 -1.60 -5.84 15.90
C SER A 114 -1.10 -4.65 16.73
N PRO A 115 -1.84 -4.18 17.75
CA PRO A 115 -1.38 -3.13 18.65
C PRO A 115 -0.04 -3.42 19.34
N ARG A 116 0.35 -4.70 19.46
CA ARG A 116 1.59 -5.12 20.12
C ARG A 116 2.78 -5.24 19.17
N GLY A 117 2.54 -5.21 17.86
CA GLY A 117 3.56 -5.49 16.85
C GLY A 117 2.98 -5.95 15.52
N ALA A 118 3.82 -5.97 14.50
CA ALA A 118 3.49 -6.43 13.16
C ALA A 118 4.47 -7.51 12.69
N ASN A 119 3.96 -8.51 11.99
CA ASN A 119 4.74 -9.55 11.34
C ASN A 119 4.51 -9.47 9.83
N VAL A 120 5.58 -9.50 9.06
CA VAL A 120 5.55 -9.62 7.61
C VAL A 120 6.25 -10.93 7.25
N SER A 121 5.63 -11.75 6.41
CA SER A 121 6.26 -12.97 5.93
C SER A 121 7.50 -12.66 5.09
N ALA A 122 8.35 -13.66 4.90
CA ALA A 122 9.41 -13.56 3.89
C ALA A 122 8.78 -13.29 2.51
N GLY A 123 9.55 -12.64 1.66
CA GLY A 123 9.12 -12.32 0.31
C GLY A 123 10.29 -11.95 -0.57
N ALA A 124 10.04 -11.99 -1.88
CA ALA A 124 10.96 -11.53 -2.89
C ALA A 124 10.19 -10.73 -3.93
N ILE A 125 10.80 -9.69 -4.47
CA ILE A 125 10.28 -8.94 -5.61
C ILE A 125 11.42 -8.68 -6.59
N ALA A 126 11.20 -9.03 -7.86
CA ALA A 126 12.11 -8.77 -8.95
C ALA A 126 11.54 -7.64 -9.81
N VAL A 127 12.28 -6.54 -9.91
CA VAL A 127 11.87 -5.35 -10.65
C VAL A 127 12.97 -4.91 -11.62
N PRO A 128 12.62 -4.36 -12.78
CA PRO A 128 13.62 -3.82 -13.69
C PRO A 128 14.29 -2.58 -13.08
N ALA A 129 15.60 -2.43 -13.27
CA ALA A 129 16.37 -1.30 -12.75
C ALA A 129 15.93 0.06 -13.32
N SER A 130 15.24 0.04 -14.47
CA SER A 130 14.61 1.22 -15.07
C SER A 130 13.54 1.85 -14.16
N LEU A 131 12.97 1.12 -13.19
CA LEU A 131 12.12 1.73 -12.15
C LEU A 131 12.91 2.64 -11.21
N LEU A 132 14.20 2.38 -11.00
CA LEU A 132 15.05 3.25 -10.18
C LEU A 132 15.22 4.61 -10.83
N ALA A 133 15.23 4.70 -12.17
CA ALA A 133 15.22 6.00 -12.86
C ALA A 133 14.00 6.84 -12.47
N GLY A 134 12.87 6.17 -12.24
CA GLY A 134 11.65 6.78 -11.73
C GLY A 134 11.77 7.36 -10.32
N LEU A 135 12.77 6.97 -9.52
CA LEU A 135 13.01 7.55 -8.19
C LEU A 135 13.72 8.92 -8.24
N GLY A 136 14.18 9.35 -9.42
CA GLY A 136 14.86 10.64 -9.61
C GLY A 136 16.39 10.55 -9.60
N ALA A 137 17.05 11.70 -9.44
CA ALA A 137 18.52 11.76 -9.41
C ALA A 137 19.07 11.08 -8.14
N PRO A 138 20.22 10.36 -8.21
CA PRO A 138 21.13 10.23 -9.35
C PRO A 138 20.75 9.12 -10.36
N PHE A 139 19.78 8.26 -10.04
CA PHE A 139 19.44 7.09 -10.83
C PHE A 139 18.89 7.43 -12.23
N ASN A 140 18.11 8.52 -12.34
CA ASN A 140 17.62 9.03 -13.62
C ASN A 140 18.78 9.44 -14.55
N THR A 141 19.80 10.11 -14.01
CA THR A 141 20.96 10.56 -14.81
C THR A 141 21.84 9.40 -15.28
N LEU A 142 21.92 8.33 -14.48
CA LEU A 142 22.72 7.15 -14.80
C LEU A 142 22.04 6.20 -15.80
N ASP A 143 20.73 6.34 -16.00
CA ASP A 143 19.89 5.47 -16.84
C ASP A 143 20.23 3.99 -16.62
N LEU A 144 20.08 3.55 -15.36
CA LEU A 144 20.49 2.21 -14.94
C LEU A 144 19.59 1.14 -15.56
N GLY A 145 20.19 0.32 -16.42
CA GLY A 145 19.56 -0.88 -16.99
C GLY A 145 19.92 -2.14 -16.21
N GLY A 146 19.09 -3.17 -16.35
CA GLY A 146 19.29 -4.51 -15.77
C GLY A 146 18.20 -4.91 -14.76
N ASN A 147 18.48 -5.89 -13.91
CA ASN A 147 17.51 -6.51 -13.01
C ASN A 147 17.86 -6.27 -11.54
N VAL A 148 16.88 -5.81 -10.76
CA VAL A 148 17.00 -5.63 -9.31
C VAL A 148 16.09 -6.63 -8.62
N ARG A 149 16.63 -7.41 -7.70
CA ARG A 149 15.87 -8.35 -6.89
C ARG A 149 16.02 -7.98 -5.42
N LEU A 150 14.90 -7.68 -4.78
CA LEU A 150 14.84 -7.46 -3.35
C LEU A 150 14.26 -8.71 -2.69
N GLU A 151 14.96 -9.24 -1.70
CA GLU A 151 14.51 -10.36 -0.89
C GLU A 151 14.56 -9.96 0.57
N TRP A 152 13.55 -10.36 1.34
CA TRP A 152 13.54 -10.09 2.77
C TRP A 152 13.18 -11.33 3.58
N SER A 153 13.82 -11.45 4.75
CA SER A 153 13.43 -12.42 5.76
C SER A 153 12.13 -11.99 6.44
N PRO A 154 11.46 -12.89 7.19
CA PRO A 154 10.29 -12.50 7.97
C PRO A 154 10.63 -11.30 8.85
N TRP A 155 9.87 -10.23 8.69
CA TRP A 155 10.04 -8.99 9.43
C TRP A 155 9.13 -9.03 10.64
N ARG A 156 9.64 -8.70 11.83
CA ARG A 156 8.84 -8.62 13.05
C ARG A 156 9.09 -7.30 13.74
N THR A 157 8.03 -6.62 14.11
CA THR A 157 8.09 -5.41 14.93
C THR A 157 7.47 -5.67 16.29
N PHE A 158 8.13 -5.16 17.33
CA PHE A 158 7.65 -5.19 18.70
C PHE A 158 7.81 -3.78 19.28
N GLY A 159 6.70 -3.09 19.51
CA GLY A 159 6.75 -1.67 19.86
C GLY A 159 7.40 -0.84 18.75
N THR A 160 8.54 -0.19 19.06
CA THR A 160 9.34 0.59 18.10
C THR A 160 10.46 -0.20 17.43
N ASP A 161 10.77 -1.39 17.95
CA ASP A 161 11.89 -2.18 17.45
C ASP A 161 11.43 -3.04 16.27
N ALA A 162 12.30 -3.14 15.26
CA ALA A 162 12.02 -3.80 14.01
C ALA A 162 13.19 -4.74 13.66
N PHE A 163 12.87 -6.02 13.46
CA PHE A 163 13.84 -7.07 13.17
C PHE A 163 13.54 -7.68 11.81
N GLY A 164 14.57 -7.73 10.97
CA GLY A 164 14.50 -8.35 9.65
C GLY A 164 15.80 -8.14 8.89
N ARG A 165 15.93 -8.85 7.77
CA ARG A 165 17.01 -8.66 6.81
C ARG A 165 16.39 -8.35 5.47
N LEU A 166 16.88 -7.30 4.83
CA LEU A 166 16.60 -6.99 3.44
C LEU A 166 17.91 -7.18 2.66
N THR A 167 17.87 -8.01 1.64
CA THR A 167 18.97 -8.25 0.71
C THR A 167 18.55 -7.69 -0.65
N VAL A 168 19.40 -6.82 -1.21
CA VAL A 168 19.21 -6.24 -2.52
C VAL A 168 20.31 -6.78 -3.43
N SER A 169 19.92 -7.50 -4.49
CA SER A 169 20.84 -7.96 -5.52
C SER A 169 20.56 -7.21 -6.82
N LEU A 170 21.64 -6.71 -7.42
CA LEU A 170 21.61 -6.05 -8.72
C LEU A 170 22.38 -6.94 -9.70
N ALA A 171 21.71 -7.38 -10.76
CA ALA A 171 22.28 -8.26 -11.78
C ALA A 171 22.20 -7.58 -13.16
N ASP A 172 23.19 -7.83 -14.01
CA ASP A 172 23.25 -7.32 -15.39
C ASP A 172 23.14 -5.79 -15.48
N MET A 173 23.77 -5.09 -14.53
CA MET A 173 23.74 -3.64 -14.45
C MET A 173 24.47 -2.98 -15.61
N SER A 174 23.81 -2.05 -16.28
CA SER A 174 24.39 -1.19 -17.31
C SER A 174 24.07 0.27 -17.02
N SER A 175 24.94 1.18 -17.44
CA SER A 175 24.72 2.62 -17.33
C SER A 175 25.18 3.32 -18.60
N ARG A 176 24.52 4.42 -18.97
CA ARG A 176 24.94 5.23 -20.13
C ARG A 176 26.32 5.87 -19.96
N VAL A 177 26.85 5.95 -18.74
CA VAL A 177 28.18 6.50 -18.46
C VAL A 177 29.29 5.45 -18.67
N SER A 178 28.96 4.16 -18.75
CA SER A 178 29.93 3.08 -18.92
C SER A 178 30.08 2.58 -20.37
N LEU A 179 29.47 3.26 -21.34
CA LEU A 179 29.59 2.99 -22.77
C LEU A 179 30.60 3.92 -23.45
#